data_AF-F4RAB8-F1
#
_entry.id   AF-F4RAB8-F1
#
_cell.length_a   1.000
_cell.length_b   1.000
_cell.length_c   1.000
_cell.angle_alpha   90.00
_cell.angle_beta   90.00
_cell.angle_gamma   90.00
#
_symmetry.space_group_name_H-M   'P 1'
#
loop_
_entity.id
_entity.type
_entity.pdbx_description
1 polymer ?
#
loop_
_entity_poly.entity_id
_entity_poly.type
_entity_poly.pdbx_seq_one_letter_code
_entity_poly.pdbx_strand_id
1 'polypeptide(L)'
;MVNGYDFSFRGVLSIMRGFTTGTGLRLEIPNCQTYKHAISSTSDTFAHSDPSLRTSHSRRSNSRNPDQQKELSKYMKSVRQFNHTNQINNFTISSEFSDQRQTALFLCGPDYNSKDIDQIASKYEALGMYGKASAISFFSGNTQRAITSLQRSNDTQLQLLAPPLATHLNTQRSGHPRDPLFDQVCRQLANAAEPYIRAVFSYCSTGDWHEVIDETGLPLKDRIAVALRFLPDEEIFHWLDGVARDMVSSGCLEGILLTGLQPSMNLSINGEAQVSDGFKLLKNHINRTGDLQSVALSIYLLVPDRLHSYGMERCIESYRRLLDRWKLYTVRIKFDIARGKKAREISSSQKSSNLPSLVPLAPPQLIIWCQHCSEVLSDAPNVTAHLN
;
A
#
# COMPACT_ATOMS: atom_id res chain seq x y z
N MET A 1 -12.13 11.07 -7.93
CA MET A 1 -11.65 10.41 -9.16
C MET A 1 -10.72 11.36 -9.89
N VAL A 2 -9.66 10.84 -10.52
CA VAL A 2 -8.74 11.62 -11.37
C VAL A 2 -8.78 10.99 -12.76
N ASN A 3 -9.23 11.73 -13.78
CA ASN A 3 -9.39 11.22 -15.15
C ASN A 3 -10.19 9.90 -15.24
N GLY A 4 -11.24 9.74 -14.43
CA GLY A 4 -12.06 8.52 -14.36
C GLY A 4 -11.46 7.39 -13.50
N TYR A 5 -10.23 7.53 -13.02
CA TYR A 5 -9.60 6.57 -12.10
C TYR A 5 -9.93 6.91 -10.65
N ASP A 6 -10.30 5.87 -9.89
CA ASP A 6 -10.47 5.97 -8.46
C ASP A 6 -9.35 5.24 -7.72
N PHE A 7 -8.52 6.04 -7.03
CA PHE A 7 -7.41 5.57 -6.21
C PHE A 7 -7.85 5.22 -4.78
N SER A 8 -9.09 5.53 -4.40
CA SER A 8 -9.61 5.25 -3.07
C SER A 8 -9.65 3.74 -2.81
N PHE A 9 -9.14 3.30 -1.66
CA PHE A 9 -9.10 1.90 -1.24
C PHE A 9 -8.31 0.96 -2.18
N ARG A 10 -7.47 1.51 -3.05
CA ARG A 10 -6.45 0.76 -3.81
C ARG A 10 -5.23 0.53 -2.91
N GLY A 11 -4.63 -0.65 -3.04
CA GLY A 11 -3.36 -0.96 -2.38
C GLY A 11 -2.16 -0.64 -3.26
N VAL A 12 -0.98 -0.62 -2.65
CA VAL A 12 0.31 -0.38 -3.31
C VAL A 12 0.50 -1.28 -4.54
N LEU A 13 0.15 -2.57 -4.46
CA LEU A 13 0.28 -3.49 -5.60
C LEU A 13 -0.59 -3.08 -6.78
N SER A 14 -1.81 -2.61 -6.53
CA SER A 14 -2.72 -2.18 -7.60
C SER A 14 -2.23 -0.89 -8.26
N ILE A 15 -1.59 0.00 -7.51
CA ILE A 15 -1.03 1.25 -8.05
C ILE A 15 0.25 0.97 -8.85
N MET A 16 1.13 0.14 -8.31
CA MET A 16 2.38 -0.24 -8.99
C MET A 16 2.13 -0.96 -10.31
N ARG A 17 1.13 -1.86 -10.36
CA ARG A 17 0.76 -2.61 -11.58
C ARG A 17 -0.14 -1.85 -12.55
N GLY A 18 -0.86 -0.84 -12.04
CA GLY A 18 -1.97 -0.22 -12.74
C GLY A 18 -3.28 -0.99 -12.64
N PHE A 19 -4.37 -0.28 -12.87
CA PHE A 19 -5.74 -0.81 -12.85
C PHE A 19 -6.58 -0.09 -13.92
N THR A 20 -7.83 -0.50 -14.13
CA THR A 20 -8.74 0.12 -15.12
C THR A 20 -9.93 0.81 -14.45
N THR A 21 -10.61 1.70 -15.18
CA THR A 21 -11.75 2.51 -14.69
C THR A 21 -13.08 1.76 -14.58
N GLY A 22 -13.07 0.42 -14.64
CA GLY A 22 -14.27 -0.41 -14.75
C GLY A 22 -14.60 -0.74 -16.21
N THR A 23 -14.92 -2.01 -16.45
CA THR A 23 -15.08 -2.70 -17.76
C THR A 23 -13.80 -2.87 -18.59
N GLY A 24 -13.08 -3.98 -18.32
CA GLY A 24 -12.30 -4.73 -19.31
C GLY A 24 -10.99 -4.12 -19.81
N LEU A 25 -9.87 -4.66 -19.32
CA LEU A 25 -8.73 -5.20 -20.09
C LEU A 25 -7.46 -5.18 -19.21
N ARG A 26 -6.75 -6.31 -19.24
CA ARG A 26 -5.54 -6.61 -18.48
C ARG A 26 -4.37 -5.73 -18.94
N LEU A 27 -3.66 -5.14 -17.98
CA LEU A 27 -2.28 -4.68 -18.19
C LEU A 27 -1.36 -5.86 -17.87
N GLU A 28 -0.84 -6.52 -18.91
CA GLU A 28 0.24 -7.49 -18.71
C GLU A 28 1.55 -6.73 -18.48
N ILE A 29 2.23 -7.10 -17.41
CA ILE A 29 3.60 -6.68 -17.07
C ILE A 29 4.53 -7.20 -18.19
N PRO A 30 5.47 -6.41 -18.73
CA PRO A 30 6.54 -6.97 -19.57
C PRO A 30 7.31 -8.02 -18.76
N ASN A 31 7.35 -9.23 -19.27
CA ASN A 31 8.03 -10.38 -18.69
C ASN A 31 9.48 -10.00 -18.31
N CYS A 32 9.76 -9.75 -17.03
CA CYS A 32 11.14 -9.72 -16.54
C CYS A 32 11.58 -11.18 -16.46
N GLN A 33 12.48 -11.56 -17.35
CA GLN A 33 12.91 -12.94 -17.52
C GLN A 33 13.47 -13.46 -16.19
N THR A 34 12.95 -14.59 -15.75
CA THR A 34 13.50 -15.41 -14.67
C THR A 34 15.01 -15.56 -14.83
N TYR A 35 15.78 -14.88 -13.99
CA TYR A 35 17.18 -15.19 -13.80
C TYR A 35 17.26 -16.42 -12.90
N LYS A 36 17.63 -17.55 -13.50
CA LYS A 36 18.08 -18.73 -12.76
C LYS A 36 19.37 -18.35 -12.06
N HIS A 37 19.37 -18.29 -10.73
CA HIS A 37 20.61 -18.31 -9.97
C HIS A 37 21.32 -19.65 -10.26
N ALA A 38 22.44 -19.56 -10.97
CA ALA A 38 23.36 -20.67 -11.12
C ALA A 38 24.06 -20.91 -9.77
N ILE A 39 23.63 -21.97 -9.07
CA ILE A 39 24.40 -22.55 -7.99
C ILE A 39 25.56 -23.29 -8.65
N SER A 40 26.77 -22.80 -8.42
CA SER A 40 28.01 -23.47 -8.78
C SER A 40 28.16 -24.72 -7.91
N SER A 41 28.01 -25.90 -8.52
CA SER A 41 28.50 -27.16 -7.96
C SER A 41 29.31 -27.87 -9.05
N THR A 42 30.60 -27.98 -8.78
CA THR A 42 31.62 -28.72 -9.52
C THR A 42 31.38 -30.22 -9.51
N SER A 43 31.38 -30.87 -10.68
CA SER A 43 32.11 -32.14 -10.95
C SER A 43 31.71 -32.76 -12.31
N ASP A 44 32.69 -32.82 -13.20
CA ASP A 44 33.08 -33.92 -14.10
C ASP A 44 32.14 -34.55 -15.16
N THR A 45 32.68 -34.49 -16.39
CA THR A 45 32.89 -35.57 -17.39
C THR A 45 31.90 -35.91 -18.53
N PHE A 46 32.49 -35.87 -19.75
CA PHE A 46 32.19 -36.56 -21.04
C PHE A 46 30.86 -36.22 -21.77
N ALA A 47 30.69 -36.27 -23.10
CA ALA A 47 31.47 -36.11 -24.34
C ALA A 47 30.46 -36.30 -25.51
N HIS A 48 30.77 -35.75 -26.70
CA HIS A 48 30.29 -36.13 -28.06
C HIS A 48 28.97 -35.57 -28.66
N SER A 49 29.17 -34.79 -29.75
CA SER A 49 28.52 -34.75 -31.11
C SER A 49 26.98 -34.92 -31.23
N ASP A 50 26.23 -34.14 -32.01
CA ASP A 50 26.39 -33.82 -33.44
C ASP A 50 25.48 -32.62 -33.87
N PRO A 51 25.71 -31.98 -35.05
CA PRO A 51 25.01 -30.78 -35.49
C PRO A 51 23.90 -31.06 -36.52
N SER A 52 22.71 -30.50 -36.33
CA SER A 52 21.84 -29.92 -37.37
C SER A 52 20.41 -29.81 -36.87
N LEU A 53 19.90 -28.57 -36.82
CA LEU A 53 18.50 -28.23 -37.09
C LEU A 53 18.43 -26.70 -37.19
N ARG A 54 18.63 -26.21 -38.41
CA ARG A 54 18.27 -24.85 -38.80
C ARG A 54 16.76 -24.71 -38.59
N THR A 55 16.36 -24.00 -37.54
CA THR A 55 14.99 -23.50 -37.39
C THR A 55 15.04 -21.98 -37.47
N SER A 56 14.25 -21.48 -38.41
CA SER A 56 14.06 -20.07 -38.74
C SER A 56 13.65 -19.26 -37.52
N HIS A 57 14.48 -18.29 -37.13
CA HIS A 57 14.08 -17.25 -36.20
C HIS A 57 13.01 -16.35 -36.86
N SER A 58 11.75 -16.73 -36.71
CA SER A 58 10.64 -15.78 -36.83
C SER A 58 10.80 -14.75 -35.71
N ARG A 59 11.26 -13.56 -36.06
CA ARG A 59 11.12 -12.36 -35.24
C ARG A 59 9.61 -12.09 -35.09
N ARG A 60 8.97 -12.69 -34.09
CA ARG A 60 7.66 -12.24 -33.62
C ARG A 60 7.86 -10.87 -32.96
N SER A 61 7.59 -9.82 -33.73
CA SER A 61 7.34 -8.50 -33.17
C SER A 61 6.15 -8.62 -32.22
N ASN A 62 6.37 -8.32 -30.95
CA ASN A 62 5.33 -8.26 -29.94
C ASN A 62 4.48 -7.00 -30.20
N SER A 63 3.55 -7.09 -31.15
CA SER A 63 2.55 -6.05 -31.40
C SER A 63 1.57 -6.04 -30.23
N ARG A 64 1.84 -5.22 -29.21
CA ARG A 64 0.90 -4.96 -28.11
C ARG A 64 -0.41 -4.44 -28.70
N ASN A 65 -1.53 -4.96 -28.24
CA ASN A 65 -2.86 -4.55 -28.69
C ASN A 65 -3.03 -3.02 -28.50
N PRO A 66 -3.36 -2.23 -29.54
CA PRO A 66 -3.44 -0.77 -29.46
C PRO A 66 -4.40 -0.27 -28.37
N ASP A 67 -5.45 -1.03 -28.04
CA ASP A 67 -6.40 -0.66 -26.99
C ASP A 67 -5.78 -0.72 -25.59
N GLN A 68 -4.91 -1.71 -25.33
CA GLN A 68 -4.19 -1.83 -24.04
C GLN A 68 -3.19 -0.69 -23.85
N GLN A 69 -2.50 -0.29 -24.93
CA GLN A 69 -1.57 0.83 -24.88
C GLN A 69 -2.31 2.16 -24.60
N LYS A 70 -3.51 2.32 -25.17
CA LYS A 70 -4.37 3.47 -24.91
C LYS A 70 -4.82 3.53 -23.46
N GLU A 71 -5.27 2.42 -22.88
CA GLU A 71 -5.66 2.36 -21.46
C GLU A 71 -4.47 2.61 -20.52
N LEU A 72 -3.31 2.00 -20.79
CA LEU A 72 -2.08 2.29 -20.04
C LEU A 72 -1.76 3.79 -20.07
N SER A 73 -1.85 4.42 -21.23
CA SER A 73 -1.55 5.84 -21.38
C SER A 73 -2.53 6.72 -20.59
N LYS A 74 -3.82 6.33 -20.51
CA LYS A 74 -4.82 7.03 -19.70
C LYS A 74 -4.54 6.87 -18.20
N TYR A 75 -4.20 5.66 -17.77
CA TYR A 75 -3.78 5.39 -16.40
C TYR A 75 -2.57 6.23 -16.01
N MET A 76 -1.51 6.23 -16.82
CA MET A 76 -0.31 7.01 -16.53
C MET A 76 -0.60 8.52 -16.46
N LYS A 77 -1.50 9.04 -17.29
CA LYS A 77 -1.97 10.44 -17.19
C LYS A 77 -2.71 10.70 -15.88
N SER A 78 -3.52 9.77 -15.39
CA SER A 78 -4.23 9.93 -14.11
C SER A 78 -3.28 9.88 -12.91
N VAL A 79 -2.28 8.99 -12.92
CA VAL A 79 -1.22 8.90 -11.90
C VAL A 79 -0.42 10.20 -11.82
N ARG A 80 0.05 10.72 -12.97
CA ARG A 80 0.78 11.99 -13.01
C ARG A 80 -0.04 13.16 -12.50
N GLN A 81 -1.32 13.24 -12.91
CA GLN A 81 -2.22 14.28 -12.42
C GLN A 81 -2.46 14.15 -10.91
N PHE A 82 -2.58 12.93 -10.39
CA PHE A 82 -2.70 12.67 -8.96
C PHE A 82 -1.44 13.15 -8.22
N ASN A 83 -0.25 12.81 -8.70
CA ASN A 83 1.01 13.23 -8.08
C ASN A 83 1.18 14.74 -8.10
N HIS A 84 0.84 15.39 -9.21
CA HIS A 84 0.88 16.84 -9.32
C HIS A 84 -0.08 17.53 -8.35
N THR A 85 -1.33 17.05 -8.27
CA THR A 85 -2.36 17.60 -7.39
C THR A 85 -1.97 17.48 -5.92
N ASN A 86 -1.39 16.35 -5.52
CA ASN A 86 -0.95 16.09 -4.15
C ASN A 86 0.49 16.56 -3.87
N GLN A 87 1.15 17.21 -4.85
CA GLN A 87 2.51 17.74 -4.75
C GLN A 87 3.55 16.71 -4.27
N ILE A 88 3.44 15.47 -4.71
CA ILE A 88 4.35 14.39 -4.32
C ILE A 88 5.70 14.64 -5.01
N ASN A 89 6.77 14.71 -4.21
CA ASN A 89 8.10 15.07 -4.70
C ASN A 89 8.80 13.93 -5.45
N ASN A 90 9.80 14.35 -6.24
CA ASN A 90 10.61 13.47 -7.04
C ASN A 90 11.35 12.43 -6.20
N PHE A 91 11.39 11.26 -6.80
CA PHE A 91 11.76 9.98 -6.25
C PHE A 91 13.27 9.74 -6.45
N THR A 92 13.93 9.05 -5.51
CA THR A 92 15.41 9.07 -5.38
C THR A 92 16.15 8.26 -6.45
N ILE A 93 15.53 7.23 -7.02
CA ILE A 93 16.15 6.39 -8.06
C ILE A 93 15.51 6.61 -9.43
N SER A 94 16.29 6.39 -10.49
CA SER A 94 15.77 6.28 -11.85
C SER A 94 14.97 4.99 -11.97
N SER A 95 13.70 5.08 -12.33
CA SER A 95 12.79 3.93 -12.43
C SER A 95 11.77 4.16 -13.55
N GLU A 96 11.46 3.11 -14.29
CA GLU A 96 10.39 3.11 -15.29
C GLU A 96 9.01 3.31 -14.65
N PHE A 97 8.91 3.02 -13.34
CA PHE A 97 7.69 3.11 -12.54
C PHE A 97 7.71 4.30 -11.57
N SER A 98 8.54 5.32 -11.83
CA SER A 98 8.71 6.48 -10.93
C SER A 98 7.38 7.15 -10.52
N ASP A 99 6.48 7.39 -11.48
CA ASP A 99 5.15 7.97 -11.21
C ASP A 99 4.32 7.08 -10.28
N GLN A 100 4.29 5.76 -10.53
CA GLN A 100 3.55 4.80 -9.71
C GLN A 100 4.16 4.67 -8.31
N ARG A 101 5.50 4.64 -8.21
CA ARG A 101 6.22 4.58 -6.93
C ARG A 101 5.92 5.80 -6.08
N GLN A 102 5.84 6.99 -6.67
CA GLN A 102 5.42 8.21 -5.98
C GLN A 102 4.00 8.10 -5.41
N THR A 103 3.04 7.66 -6.22
CA THR A 103 1.66 7.46 -5.75
C THR A 103 1.57 6.35 -4.69
N ALA A 104 2.33 5.27 -4.83
CA ALA A 104 2.39 4.21 -3.83
C ALA A 104 3.02 4.68 -2.52
N LEU A 105 4.06 5.52 -2.59
CA LEU A 105 4.69 6.13 -1.43
C LEU A 105 3.69 7.05 -0.71
N PHE A 106 2.83 7.75 -1.47
CA PHE A 106 1.75 8.55 -0.91
C PHE A 106 0.82 7.76 0.01
N LEU A 107 0.53 6.50 -0.34
CA LEU A 107 -0.29 5.61 0.50
C LEU A 107 0.37 5.25 1.83
N CYS A 108 1.72 5.30 1.93
CA CYS A 108 2.45 4.99 3.16
C CYS A 108 2.25 6.08 4.24
N GLY A 109 1.69 7.23 3.87
CA GLY A 109 1.20 8.26 4.78
C GLY A 109 2.07 9.51 4.86
N PRO A 110 1.65 10.52 5.66
CA PRO A 110 2.23 11.87 5.63
C PRO A 110 3.71 11.93 5.97
N ASP A 111 4.21 10.98 6.78
CA ASP A 111 5.62 10.88 7.16
C ASP A 111 6.54 10.63 5.95
N TYR A 112 6.01 10.14 4.83
CA TYR A 112 6.77 9.89 3.60
C TYR A 112 6.41 10.84 2.45
N ASN A 113 5.37 11.65 2.65
CA ASN A 113 4.79 12.52 1.62
C ASN A 113 5.25 13.97 1.76
N SER A 114 5.64 14.38 2.98
CA SER A 114 6.07 15.76 3.23
C SER A 114 7.35 16.09 2.47
N LYS A 115 7.40 17.31 1.94
CA LYS A 115 8.61 17.89 1.35
C LYS A 115 9.65 18.24 2.40
N ASP A 116 9.21 18.42 3.64
CA ASP A 116 10.02 18.86 4.75
C ASP A 116 10.25 17.69 5.72
N ILE A 117 11.37 17.00 5.51
CA ILE A 117 11.84 15.93 6.40
C ILE A 117 12.19 16.48 7.79
N ASP A 118 12.59 17.76 7.90
CA ASP A 118 12.92 18.37 9.17
C ASP A 118 11.69 18.52 10.05
N GLN A 119 10.54 18.87 9.47
CA GLN A 119 9.26 18.89 10.21
C GLN A 119 8.87 17.50 10.72
N ILE A 120 9.01 16.46 9.88
CA ILE A 120 8.70 15.08 10.28
C ILE A 120 9.64 14.61 11.39
N ALA A 121 10.94 14.82 11.24
CA ALA A 121 11.93 14.47 12.24
C ALA A 121 11.66 15.22 13.56
N SER A 122 11.37 16.52 13.49
CA SER A 122 11.07 17.35 14.67
C SER A 122 9.78 16.91 15.38
N LYS A 123 8.76 16.47 14.63
CA LYS A 123 7.54 15.86 15.20
C LYS A 123 7.89 14.63 16.05
N TYR A 124 8.74 13.74 15.55
CA TYR A 124 9.14 12.54 16.28
C TYR A 124 10.11 12.84 17.44
N GLU A 125 11.00 13.82 17.29
CA GLU A 125 11.84 14.34 18.38
C GLU A 125 10.99 14.91 19.53
N ALA A 126 9.95 15.68 19.22
CA ALA A 126 9.02 16.22 20.22
C ALA A 126 8.25 15.12 20.98
N LEU A 127 8.07 13.96 20.36
CA LEU A 127 7.49 12.76 20.99
C LEU A 127 8.54 11.93 21.76
N GLY A 128 9.80 12.36 21.82
CA GLY A 128 10.91 11.62 22.42
C GLY A 128 11.40 10.42 21.60
N MET A 129 10.90 10.24 20.38
CA MET A 129 11.22 9.10 19.51
C MET A 129 12.40 9.41 18.58
N TYR A 130 13.57 9.68 19.17
CA TYR A 130 14.76 10.10 18.44
C TYR A 130 15.30 9.04 17.48
N GLY A 131 15.23 7.75 17.83
CA GLY A 131 15.67 6.66 16.95
C GLY A 131 14.85 6.58 15.66
N LYS A 132 13.52 6.69 15.77
CA LYS A 132 12.61 6.82 14.63
C LYS A 132 12.86 8.10 13.82
N ALA A 133 13.05 9.25 14.48
CA ALA A 133 13.35 10.50 13.80
C ALA A 133 14.64 10.41 12.97
N SER A 134 15.67 9.76 13.51
CA SER A 134 16.92 9.47 12.81
C SER A 134 16.68 8.55 11.62
N ALA A 135 16.04 7.40 11.83
CA ALA A 135 15.80 6.41 10.79
C ALA A 135 14.94 6.93 9.64
N ILE A 136 13.84 7.65 9.90
CA ILE A 136 13.02 8.24 8.81
C ILE A 136 13.82 9.25 7.99
N SER A 137 14.67 10.05 8.64
CA SER A 137 15.57 10.99 7.93
C SER A 137 16.57 10.23 7.05
N PHE A 138 17.13 9.14 7.58
CA PHE A 138 18.04 8.26 6.87
C PHE A 138 17.38 7.59 5.66
N PHE A 139 16.20 6.98 5.86
CA PHE A 139 15.38 6.36 4.81
C PHE A 139 14.87 7.36 3.75
N SER A 140 15.01 8.66 4.00
CA SER A 140 14.71 9.74 3.06
C SER A 140 15.95 10.24 2.31
N GLY A 141 17.12 9.63 2.54
CA GLY A 141 18.39 10.03 1.94
C GLY A 141 19.05 11.23 2.64
N ASN A 142 18.50 11.73 3.75
CA ASN A 142 19.06 12.84 4.50
C ASN A 142 19.79 12.34 5.76
N THR A 143 20.96 11.72 5.54
CA THR A 143 21.81 11.19 6.61
C THR A 143 22.32 12.29 7.54
N GLN A 144 22.52 13.52 7.05
CA GLN A 144 22.91 14.66 7.90
C GLN A 144 21.84 14.97 8.95
N ARG A 145 20.57 15.00 8.53
CA ARG A 145 19.46 15.20 9.45
C ARG A 145 19.32 14.04 10.43
N ALA A 146 19.57 12.80 9.99
CA ALA A 146 19.56 11.62 10.85
C ALA A 146 20.59 11.73 12.00
N ILE A 147 21.82 12.13 11.67
CA ILE A 147 22.89 12.38 12.66
C ILE A 147 22.45 13.47 13.65
N THR A 148 21.86 14.55 13.14
CA THR A 148 21.37 15.66 13.97
C THR A 148 20.28 15.19 14.94
N SER A 149 19.37 14.31 14.50
CA SER A 149 18.32 13.74 15.36
C SER A 149 18.90 12.96 16.54
N LEU A 150 19.95 12.17 16.29
CA LEU A 150 20.64 11.41 17.34
C LEU A 150 21.34 12.34 18.34
N GLN A 151 22.02 13.38 17.84
CA GLN A 151 22.72 14.36 18.68
C GLN A 151 21.77 15.17 19.58
N ARG A 152 20.55 15.44 19.12
CA ARG A 152 19.51 16.15 19.87
C ARG A 152 18.82 15.31 20.94
N SER A 153 19.06 14.00 20.96
CA SER A 153 18.48 13.12 21.96
C SER A 153 19.05 13.42 23.35
N ASN A 154 18.27 13.21 24.41
CA ASN A 154 18.77 13.28 25.79
C ASN A 154 19.42 11.97 26.26
N ASP A 155 19.35 10.92 25.43
CA ASP A 155 19.90 9.61 25.73
C ASP A 155 21.35 9.53 25.22
N THR A 156 22.29 9.40 26.16
CA THR A 156 23.71 9.26 25.85
C THR A 156 23.98 8.07 24.92
N GLN A 157 23.22 6.97 25.02
CA GLN A 157 23.38 5.81 24.14
C GLN A 157 23.06 6.18 22.69
N LEU A 158 22.01 6.95 22.44
CA LEU A 158 21.64 7.40 21.10
C LEU A 158 22.63 8.45 20.56
N GLN A 159 23.13 9.36 21.40
CA GLN A 159 24.15 10.32 20.99
C GLN A 159 25.45 9.63 20.54
N LEU A 160 25.85 8.54 21.19
CA LEU A 160 27.04 7.74 20.84
C LEU A 160 26.92 7.05 19.47
N LEU A 161 25.71 6.95 18.91
CA LEU A 161 25.48 6.40 17.56
C LEU A 161 25.70 7.43 16.45
N ALA A 162 25.73 8.73 16.78
CA ALA A 162 25.89 9.78 15.78
C ALA A 162 27.27 9.74 15.08
N PRO A 163 28.41 9.53 15.77
CA PRO A 163 29.71 9.46 15.12
C PRO A 163 29.85 8.29 14.13
N PRO A 164 29.48 7.04 14.44
CA PRO A 164 29.47 5.95 13.45
C PRO A 164 28.65 6.27 12.19
N LEU A 165 27.48 6.90 12.35
CA LEU A 165 26.64 7.32 11.22
C LEU A 165 27.28 8.45 10.40
N ALA A 166 28.00 9.38 11.05
CA ALA A 166 28.79 10.41 10.38
C ALA A 166 29.96 9.82 9.59
N THR A 167 30.64 8.81 10.14
CA THR A 167 31.67 8.04 9.44
C THR A 167 31.09 7.38 8.19
N HIS A 168 29.93 6.72 8.30
CA HIS A 168 29.25 6.13 7.14
C HIS A 168 28.97 7.16 6.03
N LEU A 169 28.43 8.34 6.39
CA LEU A 169 28.17 9.43 5.43
C LEU A 169 29.45 9.89 4.73
N ASN A 170 30.56 10.02 5.45
CA ASN A 170 31.83 10.43 4.88
C ASN A 170 32.40 9.36 3.94
N THR A 171 32.31 8.08 4.30
CA THR A 171 32.73 6.96 3.42
C THR A 171 31.94 6.95 2.13
N GLN A 172 30.61 7.13 2.19
CA GLN A 172 29.76 7.22 1.00
C GLN A 172 30.15 8.39 0.08
N ARG A 173 30.51 9.54 0.64
CA ARG A 173 30.92 10.73 -0.13
C ARG A 173 32.30 10.60 -0.76
N SER A 174 33.24 9.98 -0.05
CA SER A 174 34.62 9.81 -0.53
C SER A 174 34.76 8.67 -1.55
N GLY A 175 33.77 7.77 -1.66
CA GLY A 175 33.81 6.62 -2.56
C GLY A 175 34.87 5.58 -2.19
N HIS A 176 35.38 5.62 -0.96
CA HIS A 176 36.34 4.64 -0.47
C HIS A 176 35.69 3.27 -0.31
N PRO A 177 36.47 2.18 -0.49
CA PRO A 177 35.98 0.84 -0.19
C PRO A 177 35.57 0.74 1.28
N ARG A 178 34.57 -0.10 1.56
CA ARG A 178 34.08 -0.33 2.92
C ARG A 178 35.16 -0.99 3.77
N ASP A 179 35.30 -0.50 5.01
CA ASP A 179 36.23 -1.06 6.00
C ASP A 179 35.54 -2.20 6.78
N PRO A 180 36.07 -3.44 6.72
CA PRO A 180 35.51 -4.58 7.44
C PRO A 180 35.41 -4.36 8.96
N LEU A 181 36.33 -3.56 9.55
CA LEU A 181 36.28 -3.25 10.97
C LEU A 181 35.08 -2.35 11.30
N PHE A 182 34.81 -1.35 10.45
CA PHE A 182 33.63 -0.52 10.57
C PHE A 182 32.35 -1.34 10.43
N ASP A 183 32.29 -2.26 9.46
CA ASP A 183 31.14 -3.15 9.26
C ASP A 183 30.90 -4.05 10.49
N GLN A 184 31.97 -4.50 11.16
CA GLN A 184 31.85 -5.24 12.43
C GLN A 184 31.28 -4.36 13.55
N VAL A 185 31.73 -3.12 13.70
CA VAL A 185 31.19 -2.18 14.69
C VAL A 185 29.70 -1.92 14.45
N CYS A 186 29.30 -1.63 13.22
CA CYS A 186 27.89 -1.41 12.88
C CYS A 186 27.01 -2.62 13.19
N ARG A 187 27.47 -3.85 12.92
CA ARG A 187 26.74 -5.08 13.30
C ARG A 187 26.57 -5.21 14.82
N GLN A 188 27.58 -4.87 15.61
CA GLN A 188 27.48 -4.89 17.07
C GLN A 188 26.47 -3.86 17.58
N LEU A 189 26.48 -2.65 17.02
CA LEU A 189 25.50 -1.61 17.35
C LEU A 189 24.07 -2.03 16.99
N ALA A 190 23.87 -2.66 15.82
CA ALA A 190 22.57 -3.13 15.38
C ALA A 190 21.96 -4.18 16.34
N ASN A 191 22.76 -5.14 16.80
CA ASN A 191 22.29 -6.24 17.65
C ASN A 191 21.69 -5.79 18.99
N ALA A 192 22.19 -4.70 19.57
CA ALA A 192 21.75 -4.20 20.88
C ALA A 192 20.65 -3.13 20.79
N ALA A 193 20.24 -2.74 19.59
CA ALA A 193 19.41 -1.57 19.36
C ALA A 193 17.92 -1.89 19.18
N GLU A 194 17.09 -0.84 19.33
CA GLU A 194 15.68 -0.84 18.94
C GLU A 194 15.53 -0.94 17.41
N PRO A 195 14.38 -1.43 16.90
CA PRO A 195 14.22 -1.80 15.48
C PRO A 195 14.63 -0.73 14.46
N TYR A 196 14.34 0.56 14.70
CA TYR A 196 14.72 1.62 13.75
C TYR A 196 16.22 1.82 13.66
N ILE A 197 16.90 1.87 14.81
CA ILE A 197 18.35 1.99 14.87
C ILE A 197 19.02 0.72 14.33
N ARG A 198 18.48 -0.46 14.66
CA ARG A 198 18.96 -1.74 14.13
C ARG A 198 18.95 -1.75 12.62
N ALA A 199 17.84 -1.38 11.99
CA ALA A 199 17.73 -1.30 10.53
C ALA A 199 18.77 -0.35 9.91
N VAL A 200 18.96 0.84 10.49
CA VAL A 200 19.96 1.82 10.00
C VAL A 200 21.38 1.23 10.09
N PHE A 201 21.76 0.63 11.21
CA PHE A 201 23.12 0.12 11.40
C PHE A 201 23.38 -1.21 10.68
N SER A 202 22.38 -2.07 10.52
CA SER A 202 22.47 -3.22 9.63
C SER A 202 22.77 -2.76 8.20
N TYR A 203 22.02 -1.77 7.68
CA TYR A 203 22.33 -1.16 6.39
C TYR A 203 23.74 -0.55 6.34
N CYS A 204 24.16 0.20 7.37
CA CYS A 204 25.51 0.78 7.38
C CYS A 204 26.61 -0.28 7.29
N SER A 205 26.36 -1.50 7.78
CA SER A 205 27.31 -2.62 7.74
C SER A 205 27.30 -3.40 6.42
N THR A 206 26.16 -3.52 5.74
CA THR A 206 26.02 -4.35 4.52
C THR A 206 25.97 -3.52 3.24
N GLY A 207 25.55 -2.26 3.33
CA GLY A 207 25.20 -1.42 2.19
C GLY A 207 23.93 -1.88 1.46
N ASP A 208 23.17 -2.82 2.04
CA ASP A 208 22.02 -3.46 1.40
C ASP A 208 20.70 -3.08 2.07
N TRP A 209 19.76 -2.58 1.27
CA TRP A 209 18.44 -2.18 1.72
C TRP A 209 17.56 -3.36 2.17
N HIS A 210 17.92 -4.60 1.80
CA HIS A 210 17.27 -5.81 2.32
C HIS A 210 17.29 -5.86 3.85
N GLU A 211 18.38 -5.41 4.48
CA GLU A 211 18.49 -5.31 5.95
C GLU A 211 17.40 -4.43 6.59
N VAL A 212 16.91 -3.41 5.87
CA VAL A 212 15.88 -2.51 6.37
C VAL A 212 14.49 -3.05 6.08
N ILE A 213 14.27 -3.53 4.85
CA ILE A 213 12.93 -3.97 4.42
C ILE A 213 12.58 -5.34 5.00
N ASP A 214 13.53 -6.11 5.52
CA ASP A 214 13.28 -7.41 6.18
C ASP A 214 13.28 -7.31 7.72
N GLU A 215 13.58 -6.14 8.30
CA GLU A 215 13.44 -5.89 9.73
C GLU A 215 11.97 -5.91 10.15
N THR A 216 11.50 -7.07 10.63
CA THR A 216 10.12 -7.29 11.05
C THR A 216 9.68 -6.44 12.24
N GLY A 217 10.61 -5.88 13.02
CA GLY A 217 10.31 -4.92 14.08
C GLY A 217 9.87 -3.55 13.56
N LEU A 218 10.08 -3.25 12.27
CA LEU A 218 9.56 -2.04 11.63
C LEU A 218 8.11 -2.21 11.18
N PRO A 219 7.27 -1.16 11.31
CA PRO A 219 5.94 -1.13 10.71
C PRO A 219 6.02 -1.40 9.20
N LEU A 220 5.07 -2.16 8.66
CA LEU A 220 5.07 -2.54 7.24
C LEU A 220 5.09 -1.30 6.32
N LYS A 221 4.40 -0.22 6.70
CA LYS A 221 4.37 1.02 5.92
C LYS A 221 5.78 1.62 5.73
N ASP A 222 6.66 1.49 6.73
CA ASP A 222 8.01 2.05 6.70
C ASP A 222 8.90 1.19 5.81
N ARG A 223 8.78 -0.14 5.93
CA ARG A 223 9.45 -1.13 5.08
C ARG A 223 9.07 -0.95 3.61
N ILE A 224 7.77 -0.80 3.33
CA ILE A 224 7.26 -0.52 1.97
C ILE A 224 7.79 0.82 1.45
N ALA A 225 7.82 1.87 2.27
CA ALA A 225 8.34 3.17 1.85
C ALA A 225 9.83 3.09 1.45
N VAL A 226 10.65 2.34 2.20
CA VAL A 226 12.06 2.09 1.87
C VAL A 226 12.17 1.26 0.59
N ALA A 227 11.43 0.15 0.50
CA ALA A 227 11.43 -0.70 -0.70
C ALA A 227 11.04 0.09 -1.94
N LEU A 228 9.98 0.89 -1.84
CA LEU A 228 9.53 1.77 -2.89
C LEU A 228 10.61 2.73 -3.32
N ARG A 229 11.46 3.25 -2.42
CA ARG A 229 12.54 4.22 -2.68
C ARG A 229 13.82 3.64 -3.27
N PHE A 230 14.22 2.46 -2.83
CA PHE A 230 15.58 2.00 -3.07
C PHE A 230 15.71 0.65 -3.77
N LEU A 231 14.67 -0.19 -3.79
CA LEU A 231 14.75 -1.43 -4.54
C LEU A 231 14.71 -1.15 -6.05
N PRO A 232 15.50 -1.89 -6.85
CA PRO A 232 15.47 -1.77 -8.29
C PRO A 232 14.15 -2.32 -8.88
N ASP A 233 13.83 -1.98 -10.13
CA ASP A 233 12.55 -2.33 -10.77
C ASP A 233 12.39 -3.85 -10.97
N GLU A 234 13.51 -4.55 -11.11
CA GLU A 234 13.59 -6.00 -11.29
C GLU A 234 13.16 -6.79 -10.04
N GLU A 235 13.35 -6.21 -8.86
CA GLU A 235 13.15 -6.90 -7.57
C GLU A 235 11.88 -6.47 -6.84
N ILE A 236 11.49 -5.20 -6.98
CA ILE A 236 10.43 -4.60 -6.15
C ILE A 236 9.10 -5.35 -6.22
N PHE A 237 8.70 -5.80 -7.41
CA PHE A 237 7.42 -6.52 -7.57
C PHE A 237 7.45 -7.88 -6.90
N HIS A 238 8.57 -8.61 -7.01
CA HIS A 238 8.74 -9.90 -6.36
C HIS A 238 8.68 -9.76 -4.84
N TRP A 239 9.37 -8.76 -4.29
CA TRP A 239 9.33 -8.47 -2.86
C TRP A 239 7.91 -8.08 -2.39
N LEU A 240 7.25 -7.14 -3.08
CA LEU A 240 5.87 -6.71 -2.73
C LEU A 240 4.87 -7.88 -2.78
N ASP A 241 4.98 -8.77 -3.76
CA ASP A 241 4.12 -9.96 -3.85
C ASP A 241 4.39 -10.97 -2.74
N GLY A 242 5.66 -11.19 -2.39
CA GLY A 242 6.05 -12.05 -1.27
C GLY A 242 5.43 -11.55 0.04
N VAL A 243 5.67 -10.29 0.36
CA VAL A 243 5.12 -9.67 1.58
C VAL A 243 3.59 -9.66 1.56
N ALA A 244 2.95 -9.36 0.43
CA ALA A 244 1.49 -9.39 0.35
C ALA A 244 0.93 -10.80 0.60
N ARG A 245 1.57 -11.84 0.05
CA ARG A 245 1.18 -13.24 0.27
C ARG A 245 1.27 -13.61 1.75
N ASP A 246 2.33 -13.19 2.42
CA ASP A 246 2.54 -13.46 3.85
C ASP A 246 1.56 -12.69 4.74
N MET A 247 1.25 -11.44 4.41
CA MET A 247 0.26 -10.64 5.14
C MET A 247 -1.16 -11.19 4.95
N VAL A 248 -1.50 -11.65 3.74
CA VAL A 248 -2.77 -12.31 3.45
C VAL A 248 -2.89 -13.62 4.22
N SER A 249 -1.87 -14.48 4.19
CA SER A 249 -1.89 -15.78 4.85
C SER A 249 -1.97 -15.66 6.37
N SER A 250 -1.22 -14.72 6.96
CA SER A 250 -1.23 -14.44 8.40
C SER A 250 -2.48 -13.68 8.88
N GLY A 251 -3.23 -13.05 7.98
CA GLY A 251 -4.34 -12.16 8.36
C GLY A 251 -3.86 -10.94 9.15
N CYS A 252 -2.75 -10.34 8.72
CA CYS A 252 -2.22 -9.10 9.30
C CYS A 252 -2.87 -7.89 8.64
N LEU A 253 -3.57 -7.04 9.41
CA LEU A 253 -4.32 -5.89 8.86
C LEU A 253 -3.45 -4.83 8.19
N GLU A 254 -2.15 -4.75 8.53
CA GLU A 254 -1.21 -3.86 7.83
C GLU A 254 -1.13 -4.17 6.33
N GLY A 255 -1.33 -5.43 5.93
CA GLY A 255 -1.33 -5.86 4.54
C GLY A 255 -2.43 -5.25 3.69
N ILE A 256 -3.45 -4.61 4.29
CA ILE A 256 -4.45 -3.80 3.56
C ILE A 256 -3.75 -2.69 2.77
N LEU A 257 -2.62 -2.15 3.24
CA LEU A 257 -1.82 -1.17 2.50
C LEU A 257 -1.32 -1.74 1.16
N LEU A 258 -0.97 -3.02 1.10
CA LEU A 258 -0.50 -3.70 -0.11
C LEU A 258 -1.65 -4.10 -1.03
N THR A 259 -2.66 -4.75 -0.47
CA THR A 259 -3.75 -5.37 -1.25
C THR A 259 -4.84 -4.39 -1.64
N GLY A 260 -5.05 -3.35 -0.82
CA GLY A 260 -6.25 -2.53 -0.84
C GLY A 260 -7.48 -3.33 -0.42
N LEU A 261 -8.65 -2.69 -0.53
CA LEU A 261 -9.95 -3.31 -0.24
C LEU A 261 -10.85 -3.37 -1.48
N GLN A 262 -10.52 -2.62 -2.53
CA GLN A 262 -11.27 -2.69 -3.78
C GLN A 262 -11.04 -4.03 -4.49
N PRO A 263 -12.07 -4.62 -5.12
CA PRO A 263 -11.89 -5.74 -6.04
C PRO A 263 -10.90 -5.36 -7.13
N SER A 264 -9.76 -6.04 -7.19
CA SER A 264 -8.94 -6.02 -8.39
C SER A 264 -9.73 -6.79 -9.44
N MET A 265 -10.31 -6.10 -10.42
CA MET A 265 -10.88 -6.75 -11.60
C MET A 265 -9.74 -7.28 -12.49
N ASN A 266 -8.93 -8.20 -11.96
CA ASN A 266 -8.30 -9.19 -12.80
C ASN A 266 -9.42 -10.16 -13.16
N LEU A 267 -10.09 -9.91 -14.29
CA LEU A 267 -11.08 -10.85 -14.80
C LEU A 267 -10.38 -12.20 -14.94
N SER A 268 -10.78 -13.14 -14.08
CA SER A 268 -10.56 -14.56 -14.31
C SER A 268 -11.07 -14.87 -15.71
N ILE A 269 -10.29 -15.61 -16.47
CA ILE A 269 -10.59 -16.08 -17.83
C ILE A 269 -11.93 -16.85 -17.86
N ASN A 270 -12.45 -17.24 -16.69
CA ASN A 270 -13.65 -18.07 -16.52
C ASN A 270 -14.88 -17.30 -16.01
N GLY A 271 -14.85 -15.97 -15.90
CA GLY A 271 -16.03 -15.17 -15.50
C GLY A 271 -16.43 -15.28 -14.02
N GLU A 272 -15.69 -16.02 -13.19
CA GLU A 272 -15.90 -16.04 -11.74
C GLU A 272 -15.35 -14.77 -11.08
N ALA A 273 -16.18 -14.12 -10.26
CA ALA A 273 -15.79 -12.97 -9.45
C ALA A 273 -14.70 -13.40 -8.44
N GLN A 274 -13.44 -13.14 -8.77
CA GLN A 274 -12.32 -13.46 -7.90
C GLN A 274 -12.37 -12.58 -6.64
N VAL A 275 -12.36 -13.22 -5.49
CA VAL A 275 -12.26 -12.56 -4.18
C VAL A 275 -10.94 -11.79 -4.10
N SER A 276 -11.01 -10.50 -3.78
CA SER A 276 -9.80 -9.66 -3.63
C SER A 276 -8.90 -10.17 -2.51
N ASP A 277 -7.58 -10.02 -2.67
CA ASP A 277 -6.63 -10.45 -1.65
C ASP A 277 -6.82 -9.71 -0.33
N GLY A 278 -7.28 -8.45 -0.37
CA GLY A 278 -7.69 -7.73 0.82
C GLY A 278 -8.85 -8.39 1.56
N PHE A 279 -9.83 -8.96 0.85
CA PHE A 279 -10.90 -9.70 1.51
C PHE A 279 -10.43 -11.04 2.06
N LYS A 280 -9.53 -11.75 1.36
CA LYS A 280 -8.90 -12.97 1.88
C LYS A 280 -8.15 -12.68 3.18
N LEU A 281 -7.39 -11.57 3.21
CA LEU A 281 -6.68 -11.08 4.38
C LEU A 281 -7.64 -10.80 5.55
N LEU A 282 -8.72 -10.06 5.32
CA LEU A 282 -9.74 -9.77 6.34
C LEU A 282 -10.39 -11.07 6.86
N LYS A 283 -10.69 -12.02 5.98
CA LYS A 283 -11.23 -13.33 6.38
C LYS A 283 -10.25 -14.11 7.24
N ASN A 284 -8.97 -14.16 6.85
CA ASN A 284 -7.93 -14.83 7.63
C ASN A 284 -7.70 -14.16 8.98
N HIS A 285 -7.82 -12.83 9.04
CA HIS A 285 -7.79 -12.08 10.30
C HIS A 285 -8.92 -12.50 11.25
N ILE A 286 -10.17 -12.58 10.77
CA ILE A 286 -11.30 -13.06 11.57
C ILE A 286 -11.04 -14.50 12.04
N ASN A 287 -10.61 -15.38 11.15
CA ASN A 287 -10.36 -16.78 11.51
C ASN A 287 -9.29 -16.94 12.59
N ARG A 288 -8.27 -16.07 12.59
CA ARG A 288 -7.18 -16.10 13.57
C ARG A 288 -7.54 -15.46 14.91
N THR A 289 -8.29 -14.36 14.89
CA THR A 289 -8.48 -13.50 16.08
C THR A 289 -9.90 -13.51 16.64
N GLY A 290 -10.89 -13.88 15.84
CA GLY A 290 -12.30 -13.68 16.14
C GLY A 290 -12.76 -12.21 16.08
N ASP A 291 -11.88 -11.26 15.72
CA ASP A 291 -12.20 -9.83 15.66
C ASP A 291 -13.05 -9.48 14.43
N LEU A 292 -14.33 -9.84 14.54
CA LEU A 292 -15.34 -9.51 13.55
C LEU A 292 -15.68 -8.02 13.54
N GLN A 293 -15.53 -7.33 14.67
CA GLN A 293 -15.89 -5.91 14.80
C GLN A 293 -14.97 -5.03 13.95
N SER A 294 -13.65 -5.17 14.10
CA SER A 294 -12.69 -4.37 13.32
C SER A 294 -12.87 -4.59 11.83
N VAL A 295 -13.13 -5.83 11.40
CA VAL A 295 -13.38 -6.16 9.99
C VAL A 295 -14.71 -5.59 9.50
N ALA A 296 -15.80 -5.72 10.25
CA ALA A 296 -17.10 -5.15 9.88
C ALA A 296 -17.05 -3.61 9.81
N LEU A 297 -16.32 -2.96 10.72
CA LEU A 297 -16.08 -1.52 10.70
C LEU A 297 -15.18 -1.08 9.53
N SER A 298 -14.18 -1.88 9.18
CA SER A 298 -13.31 -1.60 8.02
C SER A 298 -14.10 -1.72 6.71
N ILE A 299 -14.96 -2.74 6.59
CA ILE A 299 -15.86 -2.92 5.45
C ILE A 299 -16.93 -1.83 5.42
N TYR A 300 -17.38 -1.32 6.58
CA TYR A 300 -18.35 -0.22 6.66
C TYR A 300 -17.91 1.04 5.90
N LEU A 301 -16.61 1.33 5.85
CA LEU A 301 -16.06 2.48 5.11
C LEU A 301 -16.20 2.32 3.59
N LEU A 302 -16.43 1.10 3.12
CA LEU A 302 -16.57 0.74 1.74
C LEU A 302 -18.07 0.65 1.42
N VAL A 303 -18.61 1.64 0.74
CA VAL A 303 -20.04 1.72 0.40
C VAL A 303 -20.45 0.55 -0.53
N PRO A 304 -21.68 0.01 -0.41
CA PRO A 304 -22.16 -1.17 -1.15
C PRO A 304 -21.91 -1.16 -2.67
N ASP A 305 -21.94 0.02 -3.31
CA ASP A 305 -21.76 0.19 -4.77
C ASP A 305 -20.34 -0.18 -5.25
N ARG A 306 -19.36 -0.28 -4.35
CA ARG A 306 -17.97 -0.63 -4.66
C ARG A 306 -17.63 -2.09 -4.35
N LEU A 307 -18.55 -2.80 -3.71
CA LEU A 307 -18.30 -4.09 -3.08
C LEU A 307 -19.47 -5.05 -3.29
N HIS A 308 -19.70 -5.47 -4.53
CA HIS A 308 -20.59 -6.61 -4.80
C HIS A 308 -19.85 -7.93 -4.59
N SER A 309 -19.32 -8.14 -3.39
CA SER A 309 -18.86 -9.48 -3.00
C SER A 309 -19.73 -9.99 -1.86
N TYR A 310 -20.37 -11.13 -2.12
CA TYR A 310 -21.26 -11.84 -1.18
C TYR A 310 -20.62 -12.06 0.22
N GLY A 311 -19.29 -12.14 0.29
CA GLY A 311 -18.56 -12.29 1.55
C GLY A 311 -18.62 -11.07 2.48
N MET A 312 -18.70 -9.85 1.95
CA MET A 312 -18.64 -8.62 2.75
C MET A 312 -19.96 -8.33 3.46
N GLU A 313 -21.08 -8.53 2.78
CA GLU A 313 -22.42 -8.42 3.38
C GLU A 313 -22.59 -9.43 4.52
N ARG A 314 -22.06 -10.64 4.36
CA ARG A 314 -22.10 -11.67 5.40
C ARG A 314 -21.34 -11.25 6.66
N CYS A 315 -20.20 -10.57 6.54
CA CYS A 315 -19.44 -10.08 7.69
C CYS A 315 -20.23 -9.01 8.46
N ILE A 316 -20.83 -8.06 7.73
CA ILE A 316 -21.69 -7.01 8.30
C ILE A 316 -22.88 -7.63 9.04
N GLU A 317 -23.59 -8.57 8.40
CA GLU A 317 -24.76 -9.22 8.99
C GLU A 317 -24.39 -10.07 10.21
N SER A 318 -23.24 -10.75 10.18
CA SER A 318 -22.73 -11.50 11.33
C SER A 318 -22.44 -10.57 12.52
N TYR A 319 -21.88 -9.38 12.27
CA TYR A 319 -21.64 -8.40 13.31
C TYR A 319 -22.95 -7.83 13.89
N ARG A 320 -23.94 -7.53 13.04
CA ARG A 320 -25.28 -7.11 13.49
C ARG A 320 -25.92 -8.16 14.41
N ARG A 321 -25.90 -9.42 14.00
CA ARG A 321 -26.42 -10.54 14.81
C ARG A 321 -25.68 -10.70 16.13
N LEU A 322 -24.37 -10.47 16.14
CA LEU A 322 -23.57 -10.49 17.36
C LEU A 322 -24.02 -9.39 18.33
N LEU A 323 -24.17 -8.16 17.83
CA LEU A 323 -24.67 -7.03 18.63
C LEU A 323 -26.09 -7.28 19.16
N ASP A 324 -26.98 -7.86 18.35
CA ASP A 324 -28.34 -8.21 18.78
C ASP A 324 -28.35 -9.27 19.88
N ARG A 325 -27.52 -10.31 19.75
CA ARG A 325 -27.37 -11.36 20.78
C ARG A 325 -26.86 -10.80 22.10
N TRP A 326 -25.97 -9.81 22.03
CA TRP A 326 -25.47 -9.09 23.20
C TRP A 326 -26.41 -7.98 23.70
N LYS A 327 -27.57 -7.81 23.06
CA LYS A 327 -28.55 -6.75 23.37
C LYS A 327 -27.98 -5.33 23.24
N LEU A 328 -26.93 -5.15 22.43
CA LEU A 328 -26.29 -3.86 22.14
C LEU A 328 -27.01 -3.11 21.01
N TYR A 329 -28.34 -2.95 21.13
CA TYR A 329 -29.18 -2.39 20.09
C TYR A 329 -28.79 -0.96 19.72
N THR A 330 -28.45 -0.12 20.71
CA THR A 330 -28.00 1.25 20.48
C THR A 330 -26.72 1.31 19.65
N VAL A 331 -25.78 0.38 19.89
CA VAL A 331 -24.53 0.30 19.12
C VAL A 331 -24.83 -0.13 17.68
N ARG A 332 -25.70 -1.13 17.50
CA ARG A 332 -26.15 -1.57 16.17
C ARG A 332 -26.82 -0.44 15.40
N ILE A 333 -27.72 0.30 16.03
CA ILE A 333 -28.41 1.45 15.41
C ILE A 333 -27.39 2.51 14.99
N LYS A 334 -26.43 2.88 15.86
CA LYS A 334 -25.35 3.81 15.50
C LYS A 334 -24.54 3.33 14.30
N PHE A 335 -24.20 2.04 14.27
CA PHE A 335 -23.49 1.42 13.15
C PHE A 335 -24.30 1.48 11.85
N ASP A 336 -25.59 1.14 11.89
CA ASP A 336 -26.47 1.19 10.71
C ASP A 336 -26.70 2.62 10.20
N ILE A 337 -26.91 3.60 11.10
CA ILE A 337 -27.05 5.02 10.74
C ILE A 337 -25.77 5.52 10.08
N ALA A 338 -24.61 5.23 10.67
CA ALA A 338 -23.32 5.62 10.10
C ALA A 338 -23.17 5.04 8.69
N ARG A 339 -23.50 3.75 8.48
CA ARG A 339 -23.46 3.08 7.17
C ARG A 339 -24.35 3.75 6.15
N GLY A 340 -25.58 4.08 6.53
CA GLY A 340 -26.52 4.80 5.67
C GLY A 340 -26.04 6.20 5.30
N LYS A 341 -25.47 6.94 6.26
CA LYS A 341 -24.88 8.27 6.00
C LYS A 341 -23.73 8.18 5.00
N LYS A 342 -22.80 7.25 5.21
CA LYS A 342 -21.65 7.08 4.31
C LYS A 342 -22.05 6.68 2.89
N ALA A 343 -23.05 5.80 2.76
CA ALA A 343 -23.60 5.44 1.45
C ALA A 343 -24.17 6.66 0.71
N ARG A 344 -24.94 7.51 1.39
CA ARG A 344 -25.49 8.75 0.82
C ARG A 344 -24.41 9.74 0.39
N GLU A 345 -23.38 9.95 1.22
CA GLU A 345 -22.25 10.83 0.90
C GLU A 345 -21.58 10.43 -0.43
N ILE A 346 -21.28 9.14 -0.59
CA ILE A 346 -20.60 8.64 -1.80
C ILE A 346 -21.51 8.74 -3.02
N SER A 347 -22.79 8.37 -2.91
CA SER A 347 -23.75 8.52 -4.01
C SER A 347 -23.97 9.98 -4.42
N SER A 348 -23.97 10.92 -3.47
CA SER A 348 -24.10 12.35 -3.77
C SER A 348 -22.89 12.91 -4.53
N SER A 349 -21.70 12.39 -4.24
CA SER A 349 -20.44 12.75 -4.91
C SER A 349 -20.31 12.15 -6.33
N GLN A 350 -21.16 11.19 -6.69
CA GLN A 350 -21.18 10.50 -8.00
C GLN A 350 -22.27 11.01 -8.96
N LYS A 351 -23.07 12.02 -8.58
CA LYS A 351 -24.12 12.61 -9.45
C LYS A 351 -23.60 13.25 -10.75
N SER A 352 -22.28 13.26 -11.00
CA SER A 352 -21.69 13.66 -12.29
C SER A 352 -21.62 12.53 -13.33
N SER A 353 -22.00 11.29 -12.98
CA SER A 353 -22.12 10.18 -13.93
C SER A 353 -23.57 9.71 -14.01
N ASN A 354 -24.17 9.73 -15.20
CA ASN A 354 -25.57 9.36 -15.50
C ASN A 354 -25.87 7.85 -15.34
N LEU A 355 -25.26 7.15 -14.38
CA LEU A 355 -25.53 5.73 -14.15
C LEU A 355 -26.54 5.58 -13.00
N PRO A 356 -27.67 4.86 -13.20
CA PRO A 356 -28.62 4.63 -12.14
C PRO A 356 -27.97 3.80 -11.02
N SER A 357 -28.10 4.27 -9.78
CA SER A 357 -27.66 3.55 -8.59
C SER A 357 -28.42 2.23 -8.48
N LEU A 358 -27.70 1.10 -8.59
CA LEU A 358 -28.28 -0.26 -8.64
C LEU A 358 -28.54 -0.87 -7.26
N VAL A 359 -28.26 -0.14 -6.17
CA VAL A 359 -28.50 -0.63 -4.80
C VAL A 359 -29.57 0.23 -4.13
N PRO A 360 -30.62 -0.38 -3.55
CA PRO A 360 -31.56 0.37 -2.73
C PRO A 360 -30.79 0.94 -1.54
N LEU A 361 -30.59 2.26 -1.54
CA LEU A 361 -30.21 3.00 -0.34
C LEU A 361 -31.12 2.52 0.79
N ALA A 362 -30.55 2.28 1.98
CA ALA A 362 -31.36 1.93 3.14
C ALA A 362 -32.53 2.94 3.22
N PRO A 363 -33.78 2.47 3.09
CA PRO A 363 -34.91 3.38 2.98
C PRO A 363 -34.97 4.26 4.23
N PRO A 364 -35.40 5.52 4.11
CA PRO A 364 -35.59 6.38 5.26
C PRO A 364 -36.42 5.63 6.30
N GLN A 365 -35.87 5.48 7.52
CA GLN A 365 -36.51 4.70 8.59
C GLN A 365 -37.82 5.35 9.08
N LEU A 366 -38.00 6.64 8.78
CA LEU A 366 -39.21 7.41 9.02
C LEU A 366 -39.52 8.20 7.75
N ILE A 367 -40.73 8.00 7.21
CA ILE A 367 -41.26 8.77 6.09
C ILE A 367 -42.38 9.63 6.66
N ILE A 368 -42.24 10.95 6.53
CA ILE A 368 -43.29 11.90 6.90
C ILE A 368 -44.00 12.27 5.62
N TRP A 369 -45.33 12.20 5.63
CA TRP A 369 -46.17 12.48 4.47
C TRP A 369 -47.29 13.41 4.89
N CYS A 370 -47.72 14.28 3.98
CA CYS A 370 -48.86 15.15 4.20
C CYS A 370 -50.13 14.32 4.17
N GLN A 371 -50.90 14.31 5.25
CA GLN A 371 -52.15 13.54 5.34
C GLN A 371 -53.23 14.01 4.35
N HIS A 372 -53.09 15.22 3.78
CA HIS A 372 -54.05 15.80 2.84
C HIS A 372 -53.71 15.52 1.36
N CYS A 373 -52.46 15.71 0.94
CA CYS A 373 -52.04 15.51 -0.46
C CYS A 373 -51.22 14.23 -0.68
N SER A 374 -50.92 13.47 0.39
CA SER A 374 -50.08 12.26 0.36
C SER A 374 -48.64 12.46 -0.13
N GLU A 375 -48.19 13.71 -0.26
CA GLU A 375 -46.83 14.04 -0.67
C GLU A 375 -45.82 13.75 0.45
N VAL A 376 -44.67 13.18 0.08
CA VAL A 376 -43.59 12.82 1.02
C VAL A 376 -42.81 14.09 1.41
N LEU A 377 -42.93 14.50 2.68
CA LEU A 377 -42.29 15.68 3.25
C LEU A 377 -40.86 15.41 3.75
N SER A 378 -40.51 14.15 4.01
CA SER A 378 -39.20 13.76 4.57
C SER A 378 -38.00 14.00 3.63
N ASP A 379 -38.24 14.23 2.33
CA ASP A 379 -37.19 14.55 1.34
C ASP A 379 -37.13 16.05 0.98
N ALA A 380 -37.95 16.89 1.63
CA ALA A 380 -37.99 18.32 1.36
C ALA A 380 -36.68 19.01 1.80
N PRO A 381 -36.14 19.98 1.03
CA PRO A 381 -34.91 20.70 1.35
C PRO A 381 -34.95 21.41 2.72
N ASN A 382 -36.16 21.71 3.20
CA ASN A 382 -36.40 22.40 4.47
C ASN A 382 -36.19 21.47 5.68
N VAL A 383 -36.39 20.15 5.52
CA VAL A 383 -36.26 19.15 6.59
C VAL A 383 -34.81 18.68 6.72
N THR A 384 -34.07 18.62 5.62
CA THR A 384 -32.64 18.26 5.61
C THR A 384 -31.74 19.33 6.21
N ALA A 385 -32.15 20.61 6.18
CA ALA A 385 -31.42 21.73 6.79
C ALA A 385 -31.46 21.75 8.33
N HIS A 386 -32.48 21.15 8.95
CA HIS A 386 -32.67 21.14 10.42
C HIS A 386 -32.15 19.87 11.11
N LEU A 387 -31.63 18.90 10.35
CA LEU A 387 -31.11 17.62 10.85
C LEU A 387 -29.56 17.54 10.85
N ASN A 388 -28.88 18.65 10.54
CA ASN A 388 -27.42 18.78 10.61
C ASN A 388 -26.95 19.29 11.97
#